data_AF-A0A6A4L4H1-F1
#
_entry.id   AF-A0A6A4L4H1-F1
#
_cell.length_a   1.000
_cell.length_b   1.000
_cell.length_c   1.000
_cell.angle_alpha   90.00
_cell.angle_beta   90.00
_cell.angle_gamma   90.00
#
_symmetry.space_group_name_H-M   'P 1'
#
loop_
_entity.id
_entity.type
_entity.pdbx_description
1 polymer ?
#
loop_
_entity_poly.entity_id
_entity_poly.type
_entity_poly.pdbx_seq_one_letter_code
_entity_poly.pdbx_strand_id
1 'polypeptide(L)'
;MAINGDDQNPLRKISEAFIGLANTVKNNSNSQTPDQEDVVQLETAPFSHACSLVSPLFGCLGIAFKFAEIDYVAKVHDLGEASQSLGTLQLMIDRDVEANCVRKAGSHTRNLLRVKRGLDMVRVLFEQIIATEYVH
;
A
#
# COMPACT_ATOMS: atom_id res chain seq x y z
N MET A 1 -4.42 -32.01 -15.84
CA MET A 1 -5.30 -31.13 -15.04
C MET A 1 -4.96 -29.71 -15.47
N ALA A 2 -5.85 -29.05 -16.21
CA ALA A 2 -5.59 -27.72 -16.76
C ALA A 2 -5.58 -26.70 -15.62
N ILE A 3 -4.50 -25.93 -15.53
CA ILE A 3 -4.36 -24.83 -14.58
C ILE A 3 -5.12 -23.66 -15.19
N ASN A 4 -6.27 -23.30 -14.61
CA ASN A 4 -7.05 -22.14 -15.05
C ASN A 4 -6.19 -20.88 -14.97
N GLY A 5 -5.97 -20.23 -16.11
CA GLY A 5 -5.01 -19.14 -16.32
C GLY A 5 -5.38 -17.79 -15.70
N ASP A 6 -6.36 -17.74 -14.80
CA ASP A 6 -6.86 -16.48 -14.23
C ASP A 6 -6.34 -16.20 -12.81
N ASP A 7 -5.84 -17.21 -12.10
CA ASP A 7 -5.30 -17.05 -10.73
C ASP A 7 -3.80 -16.71 -10.66
N GLN A 8 -3.11 -16.65 -11.80
CA GLN A 8 -1.64 -16.84 -11.86
C GLN A 8 -0.79 -15.60 -12.21
N ASN A 9 -1.36 -14.39 -12.34
CA ASN A 9 -0.56 -13.18 -12.65
C ASN A 9 -0.49 -12.18 -11.47
N PRO A 10 0.59 -12.19 -10.66
CA PRO A 10 0.78 -11.27 -9.54
C PRO A 10 0.71 -9.79 -9.94
N LEU A 11 1.29 -9.41 -11.09
CA LEU A 11 1.30 -8.02 -11.55
C LEU A 11 -0.10 -7.52 -11.90
N ARG A 12 -0.93 -8.39 -12.48
CA ARG A 12 -2.34 -8.06 -12.76
C ARG A 12 -3.11 -7.79 -11.46
N LYS A 13 -3.00 -8.67 -10.46
CA LYS A 13 -3.66 -8.49 -9.15
C LYS A 13 -3.22 -7.19 -8.46
N ILE A 14 -1.92 -6.87 -8.51
CA ILE A 14 -1.41 -5.59 -8.02
C ILE A 14 -2.07 -4.43 -8.78
N SER A 15 -2.05 -4.46 -10.12
CA SER A 15 -2.61 -3.37 -10.92
C SER A 15 -4.10 -3.12 -10.63
N GLU A 16 -4.90 -4.19 -10.57
CA GLU A 16 -6.35 -4.11 -10.30
C GLU A 16 -6.62 -3.52 -8.90
N ALA A 17 -5.90 -3.99 -7.88
CA ALA A 17 -6.05 -3.50 -6.52
C ALA A 17 -5.70 -2.00 -6.40
N PHE A 18 -4.58 -1.57 -6.98
CA PHE A 18 -4.16 -0.16 -6.92
C PHE A 18 -4.99 0.76 -7.83
N ILE A 19 -5.55 0.26 -8.94
CA ILE A 19 -6.56 0.99 -9.72
C ILE A 19 -7.82 1.23 -8.87
N GLY A 20 -8.28 0.20 -8.14
CA GLY A 20 -9.40 0.33 -7.21
C GLY A 20 -9.16 1.43 -6.17
N LEU A 21 -8.00 1.40 -5.50
CA LEU A 21 -7.62 2.44 -4.53
C LEU A 21 -7.53 3.84 -5.17
N ALA A 22 -6.94 3.96 -6.36
CA ALA A 22 -6.82 5.23 -7.06
C ALA A 22 -8.19 5.82 -7.43
N ASN A 23 -9.16 4.98 -7.82
CA ASN A 23 -10.52 5.42 -8.09
C ASN A 23 -11.22 5.91 -6.82
N THR A 24 -11.03 5.25 -5.67
CA THR A 24 -11.53 5.73 -4.38
C THR A 24 -10.96 7.11 -4.03
N VAL A 25 -9.65 7.31 -4.20
CA VAL A 25 -9.02 8.61 -3.97
C VAL A 25 -9.60 9.70 -4.88
N LYS A 26 -9.69 9.42 -6.20
CA LYS A 26 -10.23 10.38 -7.18
C LYS A 26 -11.69 10.73 -6.94
N ASN A 27 -12.52 9.74 -6.62
CA ASN A 27 -13.95 9.95 -6.40
C ASN A 27 -14.22 10.81 -5.17
N ASN A 28 -13.46 10.60 -4.09
CA ASN A 28 -13.51 11.45 -2.89
C ASN A 28 -13.12 12.91 -3.19
N SER A 29 -12.17 13.12 -4.10
CA SER A 29 -11.79 14.46 -4.55
C SER A 29 -12.82 15.13 -5.47
N ASN A 30 -13.70 14.38 -6.16
CA ASN A 30 -14.64 14.97 -7.13
C ASN A 30 -16.01 15.35 -6.53
N SER A 31 -16.32 14.89 -5.31
CA SER A 31 -17.58 15.16 -4.60
C SER A 31 -17.58 16.46 -3.77
N GLN A 32 -16.66 17.38 -4.06
CA GLN A 32 -16.36 18.54 -3.22
C GLN A 32 -17.39 19.69 -3.34
N THR A 33 -17.84 20.19 -2.19
CA THR A 33 -18.27 21.58 -1.98
C THR A 33 -17.14 22.37 -1.32
N PRO A 34 -17.06 23.71 -1.48
CA PRO A 34 -15.88 24.52 -1.09
C PRO A 34 -15.53 24.56 0.41
N ASP A 35 -16.39 24.03 1.29
CA ASP A 35 -16.37 24.32 2.73
C ASP A 35 -15.95 23.13 3.62
N GLN A 36 -15.46 22.01 3.05
CA GLN A 36 -15.12 20.81 3.82
C GLN A 36 -13.62 20.49 3.74
N GLU A 37 -12.96 20.33 4.91
CA GLU A 37 -11.55 19.92 5.00
C GLU A 37 -11.33 18.61 4.23
N ASP A 38 -10.27 18.58 3.41
CA ASP A 38 -9.88 17.47 2.54
C ASP A 38 -9.58 16.19 3.34
N VAL A 39 -10.61 15.38 3.60
CA VAL A 39 -10.45 14.06 4.21
C VAL A 39 -10.73 12.97 3.17
N VAL A 40 -9.66 12.47 2.55
CA VAL A 40 -9.75 11.28 1.69
C VAL A 40 -10.01 10.06 2.57
N GLN A 41 -11.23 9.51 2.50
CA GLN A 41 -11.59 8.30 3.23
C GLN A 41 -11.12 7.05 2.49
N LEU A 42 -9.83 6.73 2.64
CA LEU A 42 -9.28 5.46 2.17
C LEU A 42 -9.40 4.40 3.27
N GLU A 43 -10.09 3.30 2.97
CA GLU A 43 -10.29 2.20 3.92
C GLU A 43 -8.99 1.43 4.19
N THR A 44 -8.73 1.10 5.45
CA THR A 44 -7.49 0.44 5.87
C THR A 44 -7.40 -1.00 5.34
N ALA A 45 -8.52 -1.72 5.25
CA ALA A 45 -8.56 -3.11 4.82
C ALA A 45 -8.21 -3.28 3.32
N PRO A 46 -8.88 -2.59 2.37
CA PRO A 46 -8.47 -2.61 0.96
C PRO A 46 -7.04 -2.12 0.75
N PHE A 47 -6.60 -1.10 1.49
CA PHE A 47 -5.24 -0.59 1.40
C PHE A 47 -4.19 -1.62 1.84
N SER A 48 -4.35 -2.21 3.03
CA SER A 48 -3.42 -3.23 3.54
C SER A 48 -3.41 -4.48 2.66
N HIS A 49 -4.57 -4.90 2.15
CA HIS A 49 -4.66 -5.98 1.17
C HIS A 49 -3.85 -5.69 -0.09
N ALA A 50 -4.05 -4.52 -0.73
CA ALA A 50 -3.29 -4.14 -1.92
C ALA A 50 -1.78 -4.09 -1.64
N CYS A 51 -1.37 -3.56 -0.48
CA CYS A 51 0.03 -3.54 -0.07
C CYS A 51 0.62 -4.94 0.11
N SER A 52 -0.17 -5.91 0.57
CA SER A 52 0.27 -7.30 0.75
C SER A 52 0.62 -7.97 -0.58
N LEU A 53 -0.09 -7.63 -1.66
CA LEU A 53 0.15 -8.16 -3.01
C LEU A 53 1.52 -7.74 -3.57
N VAL A 54 2.10 -6.66 -3.05
CA VAL A 54 3.43 -6.14 -3.45
C VAL A 54 4.57 -6.92 -2.79
N SER A 55 4.32 -7.59 -1.66
CA SER A 55 5.34 -8.27 -0.86
C SER A 55 6.25 -9.23 -1.65
N PRO A 56 5.72 -10.08 -2.55
CA PRO A 56 6.55 -11.00 -3.33
C PRO A 56 7.58 -10.30 -4.23
N LEU A 57 7.34 -9.05 -4.64
CA LEU A 57 8.28 -8.31 -5.50
C LEU A 57 9.61 -8.04 -4.79
N PHE A 58 9.61 -7.82 -3.47
CA PHE A 58 10.85 -7.64 -2.72
C PHE A 58 11.68 -8.94 -2.66
N GLY A 59 11.03 -10.10 -2.62
CA GLY A 59 11.69 -11.40 -2.69
C GLY A 59 12.32 -11.69 -4.06
N CYS A 60 11.71 -11.19 -5.15
CA CYS A 60 12.24 -11.32 -6.51
C CYS A 60 13.54 -10.55 -6.75
N LEU A 61 13.87 -9.56 -5.92
CA LEU A 61 15.11 -8.76 -6.03
C LEU A 61 16.34 -9.46 -5.44
N GLY A 62 16.18 -10.70 -4.97
CA GLY A 62 17.27 -11.53 -4.45
C GLY A 62 17.64 -11.21 -3.00
N ILE A 63 18.68 -11.90 -2.51
CA ILE A 63 19.02 -11.92 -1.08
C ILE A 63 19.38 -10.54 -0.50
N ALA A 64 19.87 -9.63 -1.33
CA ALA A 64 20.22 -8.26 -0.93
C ALA A 64 19.00 -7.48 -0.42
N PHE A 65 17.79 -7.83 -0.87
CA PHE A 65 16.55 -7.18 -0.48
C PHE A 65 15.74 -7.97 0.56
N LYS A 66 16.29 -9.06 1.11
CA LYS A 66 15.58 -9.90 2.07
C LYS A 66 15.15 -9.14 3.33
N PHE A 67 16.00 -8.23 3.82
CA PHE A 67 15.66 -7.36 4.94
C PHE A 67 14.54 -6.38 4.61
N ALA A 68 14.50 -5.87 3.37
CA ALA A 68 13.44 -4.98 2.92
C ALA A 68 12.10 -5.73 2.81
N GLU A 69 12.12 -6.97 2.32
CA GLU A 69 10.95 -7.86 2.30
C GLU A 69 10.42 -8.09 3.71
N ILE A 70 11.29 -8.48 4.66
CA ILE A 70 10.88 -8.76 6.05
C ILE A 70 10.31 -7.51 6.74
N ASP A 71 10.98 -6.36 6.63
CA ASP A 71 10.49 -5.10 7.24
C ASP A 71 9.15 -4.69 6.61
N TYR A 72 9.03 -4.73 5.28
CA TYR A 72 7.81 -4.36 4.57
C TYR A 72 6.64 -5.27 4.94
N VAL A 73 6.82 -6.60 4.89
CA VAL A 73 5.78 -7.58 5.22
C VAL A 73 5.29 -7.39 6.65
N ALA A 74 6.20 -7.23 7.62
CA ALA A 74 5.82 -6.99 9.01
C ALA A 74 4.99 -5.71 9.18
N LYS A 75 5.27 -4.66 8.40
CA LYS A 75 4.51 -3.40 8.47
C LYS A 75 3.15 -3.51 7.79
N VAL A 76 3.07 -4.21 6.66
CA VAL A 76 1.78 -4.46 6.00
C VAL A 76 0.88 -5.32 6.89
N HIS A 77 1.44 -6.34 7.55
CA HIS A 77 0.69 -7.17 8.50
C HIS A 77 0.10 -6.33 9.64
N ASP A 78 0.90 -5.43 10.24
CA ASP A 78 0.40 -4.51 11.28
C ASP A 78 -0.78 -3.67 10.80
N LEU A 79 -0.74 -3.14 9.56
CA LEU A 79 -1.88 -2.41 8.99
C LEU A 79 -3.10 -3.32 8.73
N GLY A 80 -2.86 -4.57 8.36
CA GLY A 80 -3.92 -5.58 8.21
C GLY A 80 -4.64 -5.86 9.54
N GLU A 81 -3.89 -6.04 10.62
CA GLU A 81 -4.46 -6.19 11.97
C GLU A 81 -5.21 -4.93 12.42
N ALA A 82 -4.60 -3.75 12.21
CA ALA A 82 -5.23 -2.46 12.50
C ALA A 82 -6.58 -2.29 11.77
N SER A 83 -6.69 -2.80 10.55
CA SER A 83 -7.91 -2.69 9.73
C SER A 83 -9.15 -3.36 10.33
N GLN A 84 -8.98 -4.31 11.25
CA GLN A 84 -10.08 -4.98 11.93
C GLN A 84 -10.85 -4.05 12.88
N SER A 85 -10.23 -2.95 13.32
CA SER A 85 -10.80 -1.99 14.27
C SER A 85 -10.74 -0.53 13.81
N LEU A 86 -9.91 -0.21 12.82
CA LEU A 86 -9.70 1.14 12.31
C LEU A 86 -10.12 1.17 10.83
N GLY A 87 -11.34 1.65 10.58
CA GLY A 87 -11.98 1.59 9.26
C GLY A 87 -11.24 2.35 8.16
N THR A 88 -10.65 3.50 8.47
CA THR A 88 -9.94 4.34 7.48
C THR A 88 -8.51 4.66 7.91
N LEU A 89 -7.64 4.92 6.93
CA LEU A 89 -6.27 5.36 7.20
C LEU A 89 -6.24 6.68 7.99
N GLN A 90 -7.20 7.57 7.73
CA GLN A 90 -7.30 8.83 8.48
C GLN A 90 -7.59 8.56 9.96
N LEU A 91 -8.60 7.74 10.26
CA LEU A 91 -8.93 7.37 11.63
C LEU A 91 -7.73 6.71 12.32
N MET A 92 -6.98 5.87 11.61
CA MET A 92 -5.78 5.25 12.15
C MET A 92 -4.68 6.27 12.50
N ILE A 93 -4.49 7.30 11.67
CA ILE A 93 -3.56 8.39 11.93
C ILE A 93 -4.03 9.23 13.13
N ASP A 94 -5.31 9.60 13.16
CA ASP A 94 -5.90 10.42 14.21
C ASP A 94 -5.74 9.76 15.59
N ARG A 95 -5.93 8.44 15.68
CA ARG A 95 -5.71 7.69 16.93
C ARG A 95 -4.27 7.75 17.43
N ASP A 96 -3.29 7.68 16.54
CA ASP A 96 -1.89 7.82 16.92
C ASP A 96 -1.52 9.27 17.29
N VAL A 97 -2.20 10.26 16.71
CA VAL A 97 -2.08 11.69 17.07
C VAL A 97 -2.65 11.93 18.46
N GLU A 98 -3.88 11.48 18.72
CA GLU A 98 -4.54 11.55 20.02
C GLU A 98 -3.71 10.87 21.12
N ALA A 99 -3.12 9.72 20.82
CA ALA A 99 -2.25 8.98 21.73
C ALA A 99 -0.81 9.54 21.82
N ASN A 100 -0.50 10.62 21.10
CA ASN A 100 0.83 11.24 21.00
C ASN A 100 1.95 10.22 20.70
N CYS A 101 1.68 9.26 19.82
CA CYS A 101 2.57 8.13 19.55
C CYS A 101 2.96 7.99 18.07
N VAL A 102 2.56 8.91 17.19
CA VAL A 102 2.83 8.96 15.73
C VAL A 102 4.23 8.48 15.30
N ARG A 103 5.28 8.85 16.05
CA ARG A 103 6.68 8.56 15.72
C ARG A 103 7.25 7.34 16.46
N LYS A 104 6.50 6.77 17.39
CA LYS A 104 6.93 5.65 18.24
C LYS A 104 7.18 4.42 17.37
N ALA A 105 8.23 3.66 17.68
CA ALA A 105 8.47 2.40 16.98
C ALA A 105 7.25 1.48 17.19
N GLY A 106 6.68 0.98 16.08
CA GLY A 106 5.51 0.12 16.11
C GLY A 106 4.15 0.84 16.00
N SER A 107 4.07 2.17 16.10
CA SER A 107 2.81 2.89 15.84
C SER A 107 2.35 2.68 14.40
N HIS A 108 1.04 2.58 14.18
CA HIS A 108 0.46 2.31 12.87
C HIS A 108 0.81 3.38 11.84
N THR A 109 0.86 4.65 12.24
CA THR A 109 1.24 5.78 11.37
C THR A 109 2.68 5.69 10.90
N ARG A 110 3.61 5.32 11.80
CA ARG A 110 5.00 5.08 11.42
C ARG A 110 5.14 3.86 10.51
N ASN A 111 4.38 2.79 10.74
CA ASN A 111 4.38 1.60 9.88
C ASN A 111 3.79 1.94 8.49
N LEU A 112 2.71 2.72 8.42
CA LEU A 112 2.14 3.28 7.19
C LEU A 112 3.17 4.08 6.40
N LEU A 113 3.97 4.93 7.06
CA LEU A 113 5.06 5.66 6.40
C LEU A 113 6.11 4.72 5.78
N ARG A 114 6.42 3.59 6.42
CA ARG A 114 7.35 2.57 5.88
C ARG A 114 6.74 1.84 4.69
N VAL A 115 5.46 1.45 4.78
CA VAL A 115 4.73 0.84 3.66
C VAL A 115 4.68 1.79 2.46
N LYS A 116 4.34 3.08 2.67
CA LYS A 116 4.35 4.10 1.61
C LYS A 116 5.70 4.17 0.88
N ARG A 117 6.81 4.14 1.61
CA ARG A 117 8.16 4.15 1.01
C ARG A 117 8.46 2.90 0.20
N GLY A 118 8.00 1.73 0.67
CA GLY A 118 8.10 0.48 -0.10
C GLY A 118 7.33 0.56 -1.42
N LEU A 119 6.11 1.09 -1.40
CA LEU A 119 5.30 1.31 -2.61
C LEU A 119 5.96 2.28 -3.59
N ASP A 120 6.51 3.38 -3.10
CA ASP A 120 7.20 4.37 -3.93
C ASP A 120 8.47 3.78 -4.59
N MET A 121 9.21 2.96 -3.85
CA MET A 121 10.35 2.22 -4.39
C MET A 121 9.95 1.25 -5.51
N VAL A 122 8.84 0.52 -5.34
CA VAL A 122 8.29 -0.37 -6.38
C VAL A 122 7.79 0.42 -7.60
N ARG A 123 7.15 1.58 -7.39
CA ARG A 123 6.74 2.47 -8.48
C ARG A 123 7.94 2.89 -9.33
N VAL A 124 8.98 3.41 -8.68
CA VAL A 124 10.21 3.84 -9.35
C VAL A 124 10.90 2.65 -10.03
N LEU A 125 10.92 1.47 -9.42
CA LEU A 125 11.45 0.26 -10.06
C LEU A 125 10.73 -0.06 -11.37
N PHE A 126 9.40 -0.04 -11.39
CA PHE A 126 8.62 -0.26 -12.61
C PHE A 126 8.86 0.84 -13.66
N GLU A 127 8.91 2.11 -13.25
CA GLU A 127 9.25 3.22 -14.14
C GLU A 127 10.62 3.00 -14.82
N GLN A 128 11.63 2.54 -14.05
CA GLN A 128 12.95 2.25 -14.60
C GLN A 128 12.96 1.03 -15.54
N ILE A 129 12.30 -0.07 -15.17
CA ILE A 129 12.19 -1.26 -16.03
C ILE A 129 11.60 -0.87 -17.39
N ILE A 130 10.46 -0.16 -17.38
CA ILE A 130 9.79 0.35 -18.57
C ILE A 130 10.74 1.24 -19.38
N ALA A 131 11.37 2.23 -18.75
CA ALA A 131 12.28 3.15 -19.44
C ALA A 131 13.47 2.44 -20.09
N THR A 132 13.96 1.33 -19.51
CA THR A 132 15.08 0.55 -20.05
C THR A 132 14.67 -0.43 -21.15
N GLU A 133 13.44 -0.93 -21.16
CA GLU A 133 12.94 -1.87 -22.19
C GLU A 133 12.61 -1.19 -23.53
N TYR A 134 12.46 0.14 -23.56
CA TYR A 134 12.20 0.91 -24.79
C TYR A 134 13.47 1.54 -25.42
N VAL A 135 14.67 1.11 -25.05
CA VAL A 135 15.96 1.63 -25.58
C VAL A 135 16.57 0.74 -26.68
N HIS A 136 15.76 -0.06 -27.38
CA HIS A 136 16.19 -0.83 -28.56
C HIS A 136 15.34 -0.56 -29.79
#